data_AF-A0A8S3ECW8-F1
#
_entry.id   AF-A0A8S3ECW8-F1
#
_cell.length_a   1.000
_cell.length_b   1.000
_cell.length_c   1.000
_cell.angle_alpha   90.00
_cell.angle_beta   90.00
_cell.angle_gamma   90.00
#
_symmetry.space_group_name_H-M   'P 1'
#
loop_
_entity.id
_entity.type
_entity.pdbx_description
1 polymer ?
#
loop_
_entity_poly.entity_id
_entity_poly.type
_entity_poly.pdbx_seq_one_letter_code
_entity_poly.pdbx_strand_id
1 'polypeptide(L)'
;VHGQGWHIFDGIDFTELCSYVIDDNDIVKNEHWINGYFPTQDLVLLFSARGYAHFFRLPENATFTNPKFRSQHNKTDMQLPRWLCRLSVGNELKLPLTPIFSCHTKLKHCQIYRVDASGQISVWQINLKQLAAFNDILPTSSISYKDIWTHAISNIRTIRKILNDILPNKINKLTASCHLITKDRLAFGTDNGKIYIVPALQLISSLFLNNDHEKENFDIQTLVGHNQTITCLIHPHSEYSRYDIKHLV
;
A
#
# COMPACT_ATOMS: atom_id res chain seq x y z
N VAL A 1 -7.25 -34.50 22.65
CA VAL A 1 -6.31 -33.52 22.05
C VAL A 1 -6.86 -33.21 20.66
N HIS A 2 -7.62 -32.12 20.52
CA HIS A 2 -8.08 -31.69 19.20
C HIS A 2 -6.84 -31.15 18.47
N GLY A 3 -6.29 -31.92 17.54
CA GLY A 3 -5.16 -31.48 16.73
C GLY A 3 -5.53 -30.19 16.00
N GLN A 4 -4.61 -29.22 15.98
CA GLN A 4 -4.75 -28.06 15.10
C GLN A 4 -4.77 -28.58 13.66
N GLY A 5 -5.70 -28.11 12.85
CA GLY A 5 -5.93 -28.67 11.52
C GLY A 5 -6.98 -27.90 10.75
N TRP A 6 -7.19 -28.29 9.51
CA TRP A 6 -8.24 -27.74 8.65
C TRP A 6 -9.01 -28.85 7.97
N HIS A 7 -10.29 -28.58 7.70
CA HIS A 7 -11.22 -29.52 7.11
C HIS A 7 -11.87 -28.88 5.89
N ILE A 8 -12.19 -29.70 4.88
CA ILE A 8 -12.97 -29.30 3.71
C ILE A 8 -14.27 -30.07 3.75
N PHE A 9 -15.36 -29.33 3.66
CA PHE A 9 -16.71 -29.87 3.66
C PHE A 9 -17.37 -29.60 2.30
N ASP A 10 -18.27 -30.49 1.93
CA ASP A 10 -19.19 -30.26 0.83
C ASP A 10 -20.17 -29.14 1.17
N GLY A 11 -20.40 -28.22 0.23
CA GLY A 11 -21.27 -27.06 0.47
C GLY A 11 -22.77 -27.36 0.49
N ILE A 12 -23.20 -28.53 0.01
CA ILE A 12 -24.62 -28.89 -0.08
C ILE A 12 -25.06 -29.66 1.17
N ASP A 13 -24.28 -30.64 1.60
CA ASP A 13 -24.65 -31.55 2.69
C ASP A 13 -23.67 -31.58 3.86
N PHE A 14 -22.63 -30.74 3.85
CA PHE A 14 -21.62 -30.64 4.90
C PHE A 14 -20.87 -31.95 5.16
N THR A 15 -20.86 -32.88 4.20
CA THR A 15 -20.01 -34.08 4.28
C THR A 15 -18.55 -33.67 4.29
N GLU A 16 -17.77 -34.20 5.22
CA GLU A 16 -16.32 -34.01 5.24
C GLU A 16 -15.68 -34.69 4.02
N LEU A 17 -15.07 -33.90 3.14
CA LEU A 17 -14.41 -34.36 1.92
C LEU A 17 -12.95 -34.72 2.17
N CYS A 18 -12.25 -33.90 2.96
CA CYS A 18 -10.90 -34.21 3.43
C CYS A 18 -10.53 -33.36 4.64
N SER A 19 -9.52 -33.82 5.38
CA SER A 19 -8.95 -33.10 6.52
C SER A 19 -7.43 -33.13 6.46
N TYR A 20 -6.82 -32.10 7.02
CA TYR A 20 -5.39 -32.05 7.28
C TYR A 20 -5.17 -31.83 8.77
N VAL A 21 -4.56 -32.83 9.41
CA VAL A 21 -4.20 -32.78 10.83
C VAL A 21 -2.73 -32.39 10.92
N ILE A 22 -2.46 -31.32 11.66
CA ILE A 22 -1.11 -30.80 11.85
C ILE A 22 -0.49 -31.53 13.03
N ASP A 23 0.64 -32.20 12.79
CA ASP A 23 1.40 -32.91 13.82
C ASP A 23 2.60 -32.09 14.32
N ASP A 24 3.28 -32.63 15.34
CA ASP A 24 4.40 -31.94 15.99
C ASP A 24 5.64 -31.76 15.09
N ASN A 25 5.74 -32.50 13.99
CA ASN A 25 6.84 -32.48 13.04
C ASN A 25 6.48 -31.80 11.71
N ASP A 26 5.25 -31.30 11.59
CA ASP A 26 4.74 -30.72 10.37
C ASP A 26 5.37 -29.35 10.07
N ILE A 27 5.63 -29.09 8.79
CA ILE A 27 6.15 -27.81 8.28
C ILE A 27 5.23 -26.64 8.66
N VAL A 28 3.92 -26.91 8.77
CA VAL A 28 2.91 -25.88 9.05
C VAL A 28 2.47 -25.83 10.52
N LYS A 29 3.18 -26.50 11.43
CA LYS A 29 2.86 -26.59 12.87
C LYS A 29 2.49 -25.26 13.52
N ASN A 30 3.24 -24.22 13.22
CA ASN A 30 3.10 -22.93 13.89
C ASN A 30 2.34 -21.91 13.03
N GLU A 31 1.59 -22.37 12.03
CA GLU A 31 0.78 -21.51 11.19
C GLU A 31 -0.59 -21.27 11.82
N HIS A 32 -1.08 -20.04 11.69
CA HIS A 32 -2.42 -19.65 12.12
C HIS A 32 -3.21 -19.28 10.88
N TRP A 33 -4.09 -20.18 10.44
CA TRP A 33 -4.87 -19.98 9.23
C TRP A 33 -5.88 -18.85 9.40
N ILE A 34 -5.87 -17.89 8.47
CA ILE A 34 -6.76 -16.73 8.50
C ILE A 34 -7.76 -16.73 7.35
N ASN A 35 -7.41 -17.38 6.23
CA ASN A 35 -8.25 -17.44 5.05
C ASN A 35 -7.72 -18.53 4.10
N GLY A 36 -8.48 -18.86 3.06
CA GLY A 36 -8.08 -19.80 2.02
C GLY A 36 -8.69 -19.46 0.67
N TYR A 37 -8.18 -20.11 -0.38
CA TYR A 37 -8.63 -19.92 -1.76
C TYR A 37 -8.39 -21.21 -2.55
N PHE A 38 -9.21 -21.48 -3.56
CA PHE A 38 -9.08 -22.64 -4.46
C PHE A 38 -8.65 -22.16 -5.85
N PRO A 39 -7.36 -22.24 -6.21
CA PRO A 39 -6.89 -21.90 -7.56
C PRO A 39 -7.43 -22.85 -8.63
N THR A 40 -7.54 -24.13 -8.29
CA THR A 40 -8.12 -25.19 -9.13
C THR A 40 -8.89 -26.16 -8.24
N GLN A 41 -9.56 -27.14 -8.86
CA GLN A 41 -10.36 -28.14 -8.14
C GLN A 41 -9.51 -29.04 -7.21
N ASP A 42 -8.22 -29.22 -7.53
CA ASP A 42 -7.29 -30.09 -6.82
C ASP A 42 -6.28 -29.30 -5.96
N LEU A 43 -6.32 -27.97 -5.96
CA LEU A 43 -5.38 -27.14 -5.23
C LEU A 43 -6.10 -26.24 -4.23
N VAL A 44 -5.52 -26.19 -3.03
CA VAL A 44 -5.92 -25.26 -1.98
C VAL A 44 -4.74 -24.39 -1.62
N LEU A 45 -5.00 -23.10 -1.54
CA LEU A 45 -4.07 -22.10 -1.06
C LEU A 45 -4.58 -21.61 0.29
N LEU A 46 -3.79 -21.82 1.36
CA LEU A 46 -4.13 -21.35 2.70
C LEU A 46 -3.23 -20.18 3.10
N PHE A 47 -3.83 -19.16 3.69
CA PHE A 47 -3.15 -17.96 4.14
C PHE A 47 -2.96 -18.02 5.66
N SER A 48 -1.76 -17.65 6.10
CA SER A 48 -1.39 -17.60 7.51
C SER A 48 -1.33 -16.16 8.03
N ALA A 49 -1.68 -15.99 9.30
CA ALA A 49 -1.54 -14.73 10.02
C ALA A 49 -0.11 -14.22 10.08
N ARG A 50 0.87 -15.12 9.93
CA ARG A 50 2.30 -14.79 9.88
C ARG A 50 2.71 -14.17 8.54
N GLY A 51 1.81 -14.18 7.56
CA GLY A 51 2.05 -13.63 6.24
C GLY A 51 2.61 -14.61 5.23
N TYR A 52 2.48 -15.91 5.51
CA TYR A 52 2.74 -16.97 4.55
C TYR A 52 1.49 -17.38 3.80
N ALA A 53 1.69 -17.94 2.61
CA ALA A 53 0.66 -18.68 1.91
C ALA A 53 1.18 -20.08 1.56
N HIS A 54 0.37 -21.12 1.73
CA HIS A 54 0.78 -22.51 1.54
C HIS A 54 -0.10 -23.18 0.51
N PHE A 55 0.53 -23.81 -0.48
CA PHE A 55 -0.18 -24.64 -1.45
C PHE A 55 -0.27 -26.08 -0.95
N PHE A 56 -1.48 -26.62 -1.04
CA PHE A 56 -1.77 -28.03 -0.82
C PHE A 56 -2.44 -28.60 -2.05
N ARG A 57 -2.08 -29.83 -2.41
CA ARG A 57 -2.82 -30.63 -3.39
C ARG A 57 -3.78 -31.55 -2.66
N LEU A 58 -5.05 -31.47 -3.03
CA LEU A 58 -6.08 -32.33 -2.51
C LEU A 58 -5.95 -33.75 -3.08
N PRO A 59 -6.36 -34.75 -2.30
CA PRO A 59 -6.43 -36.12 -2.78
C PRO A 59 -7.53 -36.28 -3.83
N GLU A 60 -7.36 -37.27 -4.70
CA GLU A 60 -8.25 -37.54 -5.83
C GLU A 60 -9.71 -37.79 -5.43
N ASN A 61 -9.93 -38.43 -4.28
CA ASN A 61 -11.24 -38.76 -3.71
C ASN A 61 -12.01 -37.53 -3.18
N ALA A 62 -11.33 -36.41 -2.95
CA ALA A 62 -11.94 -35.14 -2.54
C ALA A 62 -12.40 -34.29 -3.74
N THR A 63 -12.08 -34.70 -4.97
CA THR A 63 -12.46 -33.99 -6.20
C THR A 63 -13.67 -34.64 -6.85
N PHE A 64 -14.71 -33.84 -7.16
CA PHE A 64 -15.98 -34.34 -7.72
C PHE A 64 -15.84 -34.99 -9.10
N THR A 65 -14.76 -34.71 -9.83
CA THR A 65 -14.46 -35.28 -11.15
C THR A 65 -14.01 -36.74 -11.06
N ASN A 66 -13.64 -37.21 -9.87
CA ASN A 66 -13.22 -38.59 -9.67
C ASN A 66 -14.43 -39.50 -9.41
N PRO A 67 -14.53 -40.66 -10.07
CA PRO A 67 -15.59 -41.64 -9.78
C PRO A 67 -15.57 -42.17 -8.33
N LYS A 68 -14.45 -41.99 -7.62
CA LYS A 68 -14.29 -42.30 -6.19
C LYS A 68 -14.63 -41.13 -5.26
N PHE A 69 -15.27 -40.08 -5.77
CA PHE A 69 -15.74 -38.97 -4.95
C PHE A 69 -16.67 -39.50 -3.85
N ARG A 70 -16.37 -39.16 -2.59
CA ARG A 70 -17.07 -39.67 -1.39
C ARG A 70 -16.98 -41.20 -1.16
N SER A 71 -16.19 -41.94 -1.92
CA SER A 71 -16.20 -43.42 -1.83
C SER A 71 -15.48 -43.96 -0.57
N GLN A 72 -14.81 -43.13 0.20
CA GLN A 72 -14.10 -43.51 1.44
C GLN A 72 -14.70 -42.79 2.65
N HIS A 73 -15.93 -43.16 3.01
CA HIS A 73 -16.55 -42.72 4.28
C HIS A 73 -15.95 -43.42 5.52
N ASN A 74 -15.04 -44.39 5.33
CA ASN A 74 -14.31 -45.03 6.42
C ASN A 74 -13.01 -44.27 6.70
N LYS A 75 -12.97 -43.59 7.86
CA LYS A 75 -11.89 -42.70 8.35
C LYS A 75 -10.46 -43.26 8.29
N THR A 76 -10.27 -44.54 8.06
CA THR A 76 -8.97 -45.22 8.07
C THR A 76 -8.19 -45.12 6.75
N ASP A 77 -8.83 -44.71 5.66
CA ASP A 77 -8.24 -44.77 4.31
C ASP A 77 -8.26 -43.42 3.57
N MET A 78 -8.60 -42.34 4.28
CA MET A 78 -8.71 -41.00 3.70
C MET A 78 -7.31 -40.45 3.41
N GLN A 79 -6.96 -40.38 2.12
CA GLN A 79 -5.69 -39.81 1.69
C GLN A 79 -5.56 -38.36 2.16
N LEU A 80 -4.40 -38.02 2.73
CA LEU A 80 -4.15 -36.68 3.27
C LEU A 80 -3.79 -35.69 2.15
N PRO A 81 -4.22 -34.42 2.26
CA PRO A 81 -3.73 -33.36 1.40
C PRO A 81 -2.19 -33.27 1.44
N ARG A 82 -1.57 -33.12 0.27
CA ARG A 82 -0.11 -33.04 0.14
C ARG A 82 0.33 -31.57 0.11
N TRP A 83 1.17 -31.16 1.06
CA TRP A 83 1.85 -29.87 0.99
C TRP A 83 2.76 -29.80 -0.25
N LEU A 84 2.70 -28.69 -0.99
CA LEU A 84 3.49 -28.46 -2.20
C LEU A 84 4.60 -27.44 -1.97
N CYS A 85 4.22 -26.23 -1.55
CA CYS A 85 5.16 -25.12 -1.40
C CYS A 85 4.61 -24.04 -0.46
N ARG A 86 5.51 -23.14 -0.03
CA ARG A 86 5.20 -21.95 0.75
C ARG A 86 5.60 -20.69 -0.01
N LEU A 87 4.78 -19.65 0.08
CA LEU A 87 5.07 -18.30 -0.40
C LEU A 87 5.52 -17.48 0.79
N SER A 88 6.75 -16.99 0.73
CA SER A 88 7.37 -16.21 1.81
C SER A 88 7.79 -14.84 1.32
N VAL A 89 7.76 -13.86 2.23
CA VAL A 89 8.36 -12.55 2.02
C VAL A 89 9.66 -12.55 2.79
N GLY A 90 10.80 -12.48 2.09
CA GLY A 90 12.14 -12.74 2.66
C GLY A 90 12.53 -11.89 3.88
N ASN A 91 11.84 -10.78 4.14
CA ASN A 91 11.97 -10.00 5.37
C ASN A 91 10.72 -10.17 6.24
N GLU A 92 10.82 -11.03 7.26
CA GLU A 92 9.81 -11.16 8.30
C GLU A 92 9.85 -9.94 9.24
N LEU A 93 9.18 -8.85 8.87
CA LEU A 93 8.75 -7.90 9.88
C LEU A 93 7.57 -8.53 10.62
N LYS A 94 7.76 -8.86 11.90
CA LYS A 94 6.66 -9.21 12.81
C LYS A 94 5.80 -7.97 13.02
N LEU A 95 4.87 -7.77 12.11
CA LEU A 95 3.96 -6.64 12.14
C LEU A 95 2.79 -6.97 13.08
N PRO A 96 2.26 -5.95 13.80
CA PRO A 96 1.20 -6.16 14.78
C PRO A 96 -0.13 -6.56 14.14
N LEU A 97 -0.30 -6.31 12.84
CA LEU A 97 -1.52 -6.63 12.09
C LEU A 97 -1.27 -7.77 11.11
N THR A 98 -2.28 -8.63 11.02
CA THR A 98 -2.39 -9.71 10.06
C THR A 98 -2.37 -9.15 8.63
N PRO A 99 -1.51 -9.67 7.73
CA PRO A 99 -1.49 -9.22 6.35
C PRO A 99 -2.75 -9.66 5.61
N ILE A 100 -3.14 -8.85 4.63
CA ILE A 100 -4.30 -9.10 3.78
C ILE A 100 -3.81 -9.78 2.51
N PHE A 101 -4.52 -10.84 2.12
CA PHE A 101 -4.27 -11.56 0.88
C PHE A 101 -5.42 -11.35 -0.09
N SER A 102 -5.08 -11.15 -1.36
CA SER A 102 -6.01 -11.23 -2.47
C SER A 102 -5.42 -12.15 -3.54
N CYS A 103 -6.25 -13.00 -4.10
CA CYS A 103 -5.83 -14.00 -5.06
C CYS A 103 -6.73 -13.96 -6.28
N HIS A 104 -6.13 -14.03 -7.45
CA HIS A 104 -6.83 -14.06 -8.72
C HIS A 104 -6.23 -15.14 -9.61
N THR A 105 -7.05 -16.09 -10.04
CA THR A 105 -6.60 -17.16 -10.94
C THR A 105 -7.22 -16.99 -12.32
N LYS A 106 -6.37 -17.04 -13.34
CA LYS A 106 -6.74 -17.01 -14.75
C LYS A 106 -6.07 -18.17 -15.47
N LEU A 107 -6.88 -19.10 -15.97
CA LEU A 107 -6.45 -20.30 -16.69
C LEU A 107 -5.45 -21.15 -15.86
N LYS A 108 -4.15 -21.00 -16.15
CA LYS A 108 -3.04 -21.75 -15.52
C LYS A 108 -2.15 -20.88 -14.64
N HIS A 109 -2.48 -19.59 -14.54
CA HIS A 109 -1.71 -18.60 -13.79
C HIS A 109 -2.49 -18.14 -12.57
N CYS A 110 -1.81 -18.10 -11.43
CA CYS A 110 -2.34 -17.59 -10.18
C CYS A 110 -1.53 -16.34 -9.78
N GLN A 111 -2.22 -15.22 -9.66
CA GLN A 111 -1.66 -13.96 -9.16
C GLN A 111 -2.10 -13.79 -7.72
N ILE A 112 -1.13 -13.65 -6.82
CA ILE A 112 -1.37 -13.49 -5.39
C ILE A 112 -0.77 -12.17 -4.97
N TYR A 113 -1.56 -11.41 -4.23
CA TYR A 113 -1.22 -10.12 -3.66
C TYR A 113 -1.25 -10.25 -2.15
N ARG A 114 -0.16 -9.87 -1.49
CA ARG A 114 -0.09 -9.71 -0.03
C ARG A 114 0.18 -8.25 0.25
N VAL A 115 -0.59 -7.67 1.15
CA VAL A 115 -0.34 -6.33 1.69
C VAL A 115 -0.10 -6.48 3.18
N ASP A 116 0.99 -5.90 3.66
CA ASP A 116 1.31 -5.89 5.08
C ASP A 116 1.08 -4.52 5.73
N ALA A 117 1.18 -4.49 7.07
CA ALA A 117 0.95 -3.29 7.87
C ALA A 117 1.94 -2.15 7.59
N SER A 118 3.08 -2.42 6.96
CA SER A 118 4.03 -1.39 6.54
C SER A 118 3.61 -0.69 5.24
N GLY A 119 2.54 -1.18 4.60
CA GLY A 119 2.09 -0.74 3.29
C GLY A 119 2.92 -1.34 2.15
N GLN A 120 3.67 -2.43 2.41
CA GLN A 120 4.40 -3.15 1.38
C GLN A 120 3.46 -4.13 0.67
N ILE A 121 3.42 -4.03 -0.65
CA ILE A 121 2.64 -4.88 -1.55
C ILE A 121 3.61 -5.88 -2.19
N SER A 122 3.44 -7.16 -1.87
CA SER A 122 4.20 -8.26 -2.46
C SER A 122 3.31 -9.02 -3.45
N VAL A 123 3.84 -9.30 -4.63
CA VAL A 123 3.10 -9.96 -5.72
C VAL A 123 3.83 -11.22 -6.16
N TRP A 124 3.10 -12.33 -6.23
CA TRP A 124 3.56 -13.58 -6.82
C TRP A 124 2.79 -13.88 -8.09
N GLN A 125 3.51 -14.27 -9.14
CA GLN A 125 2.94 -14.81 -10.37
C GLN A 125 3.34 -16.27 -10.50
N ILE A 126 2.39 -17.17 -10.28
CA ILE A 126 2.67 -18.61 -10.19
C ILE A 126 2.03 -19.33 -11.36
N ASN A 127 2.83 -20.14 -12.04
CA ASN A 127 2.34 -21.13 -12.99
C ASN A 127 1.96 -22.40 -12.23
N LEU A 128 0.66 -22.71 -12.18
CA LEU A 128 0.13 -23.82 -11.37
C LEU A 128 0.67 -25.19 -11.79
N LYS A 129 1.18 -25.34 -13.02
CA LYS A 129 1.81 -26.61 -13.48
C LYS A 129 3.18 -26.88 -12.85
N GLN A 130 3.88 -25.85 -12.39
CA GLN A 130 5.27 -25.94 -11.93
C GLN A 130 5.41 -25.91 -10.39
N LEU A 131 4.29 -25.94 -9.66
CA LEU A 131 4.25 -25.81 -8.21
C LEU A 131 5.07 -26.85 -7.43
N ALA A 132 5.27 -28.05 -7.98
CA ALA A 132 5.94 -29.15 -7.27
C ALA A 132 7.47 -29.04 -7.20
N ALA A 133 8.07 -28.03 -7.85
CA ALA A 133 9.53 -27.91 -7.96
C ALA A 133 10.18 -27.04 -6.86
N PHE A 134 9.41 -26.26 -6.10
CA PHE A 134 9.94 -25.24 -5.19
C PHE A 134 9.36 -25.39 -3.80
N ASN A 135 10.20 -25.43 -2.76
CA ASN A 135 9.73 -25.48 -1.38
C ASN A 135 9.32 -24.10 -0.85
N ASP A 136 10.07 -23.06 -1.20
CA ASP A 136 9.81 -21.66 -0.82
C ASP A 136 9.91 -20.74 -2.05
N ILE A 137 8.85 -19.97 -2.31
CA ILE A 137 8.76 -19.07 -3.46
C ILE A 137 8.72 -17.62 -2.97
N LEU A 138 9.72 -16.86 -3.37
CA LEU A 138 9.81 -15.42 -3.11
C LEU A 138 8.90 -14.61 -4.06
N PRO A 139 8.49 -13.40 -3.66
CA PRO A 139 7.66 -12.55 -4.50
C PRO A 139 8.36 -12.18 -5.80
N THR A 140 7.62 -12.18 -6.90
CA THR A 140 8.09 -11.74 -8.23
C THR A 140 8.37 -10.24 -8.23
N SER A 141 7.57 -9.48 -7.49
CA SER A 141 7.79 -8.04 -7.30
C SER A 141 7.30 -7.63 -5.92
N SER A 142 7.96 -6.63 -5.34
CA SER A 142 7.56 -6.04 -4.06
C SER A 142 7.74 -4.53 -4.14
N ILE A 143 6.70 -3.79 -3.79
CA ILE A 143 6.69 -2.32 -3.86
C ILE A 143 6.08 -1.77 -2.57
N SER A 144 6.70 -0.74 -2.00
CA SER A 144 6.14 0.00 -0.87
C SER A 144 5.20 1.10 -1.34
N TYR A 145 4.02 1.19 -0.72
CA TYR A 145 3.11 2.31 -0.93
C TYR A 145 3.79 3.66 -0.67
N LYS A 146 4.66 3.73 0.34
CA LYS A 146 5.42 4.94 0.68
C LYS A 146 6.32 5.39 -0.48
N ASP A 147 6.94 4.45 -1.18
CA ASP A 147 7.85 4.77 -2.28
C ASP A 147 7.06 5.26 -3.51
N ILE A 148 5.94 4.61 -3.83
CA ILE A 148 5.01 5.08 -4.89
C ILE A 148 4.53 6.49 -4.56
N TRP A 149 4.08 6.72 -3.33
CA TRP A 149 3.56 8.01 -2.90
C TRP A 149 4.63 9.10 -2.94
N THR A 150 5.84 8.79 -2.48
CA THR A 150 6.98 9.73 -2.51
C THR A 150 7.37 10.08 -3.94
N HIS A 151 7.41 9.09 -4.84
CA HIS A 151 7.67 9.29 -6.26
C HIS A 151 6.55 10.10 -6.95
N ALA A 152 5.29 9.84 -6.61
CA ALA A 152 4.16 10.63 -7.11
C ALA A 152 4.28 12.09 -6.65
N ILE A 153 4.53 12.33 -5.37
CA ILE A 153 4.73 13.68 -4.82
C ILE A 153 5.94 14.39 -5.44
N SER A 154 7.05 13.69 -5.67
CA SER A 154 8.22 14.32 -6.30
C SER A 154 7.93 14.81 -7.71
N ASN A 155 7.02 14.13 -8.41
CA ASN A 155 6.63 14.45 -9.78
C ASN A 155 5.52 15.51 -9.88
N ILE A 156 4.79 15.77 -8.79
CA ILE A 156 3.80 16.84 -8.74
C ILE A 156 4.47 18.22 -8.91
N ARG A 157 3.84 19.10 -9.69
CA ARG A 157 4.17 20.53 -9.76
C ARG A 157 3.90 21.08 -8.37
N THR A 158 4.93 21.57 -7.68
CA THR A 158 4.77 22.11 -6.32
C THR A 158 4.82 23.63 -6.37
N ILE A 159 4.22 24.29 -5.38
CA ILE A 159 4.36 25.74 -5.18
C ILE A 159 5.84 26.16 -5.24
N ARG A 160 6.74 25.37 -4.65
CA ARG A 160 8.18 25.63 -4.71
C ARG A 160 8.75 25.59 -6.14
N LYS A 161 8.33 24.63 -6.97
CA LYS A 161 8.76 24.56 -8.39
C LYS A 161 8.28 25.80 -9.14
N ILE A 162 7.00 26.15 -9.01
CA ILE A 162 6.41 27.35 -9.64
C ILE A 162 7.16 28.61 -9.20
N LEU A 163 7.38 28.79 -7.90
CA LEU A 163 8.15 29.93 -7.38
C LEU A 163 9.59 29.96 -7.92
N ASN A 164 10.25 28.81 -8.07
CA ASN A 164 11.59 28.74 -8.65
C ASN A 164 11.64 29.06 -10.14
N ASP A 165 10.53 28.86 -10.87
CA ASP A 165 10.43 29.21 -12.29
C ASP A 165 10.19 30.71 -12.50
N ILE A 166 9.50 31.35 -11.54
CA ILE A 166 9.15 32.78 -11.62
C ILE A 166 10.23 33.67 -10.97
N LEU A 167 10.83 33.21 -9.87
CA LEU A 167 11.79 34.01 -9.10
C LEU A 167 13.19 33.95 -9.71
N PRO A 168 13.93 35.07 -9.74
CA PRO A 168 15.31 35.10 -10.23
C PRO A 168 16.27 34.33 -9.31
N ASN A 169 15.95 34.21 -8.01
CA ASN A 169 16.73 33.46 -7.04
C ASN A 169 16.03 32.15 -6.72
N LYS A 170 16.70 31.03 -6.95
CA LYS A 170 16.18 29.71 -6.58
C LYS A 170 16.03 29.58 -5.07
N ILE A 171 14.84 29.19 -4.65
CA ILE A 171 14.48 28.87 -3.27
C ILE A 171 14.84 27.41 -2.99
N ASN A 172 15.65 27.19 -1.97
CA ASN A 172 15.97 25.86 -1.46
C ASN A 172 14.80 25.31 -0.64
N LYS A 173 14.35 26.06 0.38
CA LYS A 173 13.28 25.63 1.27
C LYS A 173 12.27 26.75 1.57
N LEU A 174 10.98 26.40 1.51
CA LEU A 174 9.89 27.18 2.05
C LEU A 174 9.68 26.77 3.51
N THR A 175 9.66 27.73 4.43
CA THR A 175 9.70 27.48 5.87
C THR A 175 8.48 28.00 6.62
N ALA A 176 7.77 28.98 6.04
CA ALA A 176 6.50 29.48 6.55
C ALA A 176 5.59 29.91 5.40
N SER A 177 4.28 29.94 5.63
CA SER A 177 3.29 30.49 4.70
C SER A 177 2.17 31.22 5.45
N CYS A 178 1.60 32.25 4.84
CA CYS A 178 0.46 33.00 5.37
C CYS A 178 -0.43 33.49 4.23
N HIS A 179 -1.74 33.30 4.35
CA HIS A 179 -2.71 33.76 3.35
C HIS A 179 -3.30 35.13 3.73
N LEU A 180 -3.13 36.10 2.85
CA LEU A 180 -3.63 37.47 2.96
C LEU A 180 -4.96 37.57 2.22
N ILE A 181 -6.02 37.07 2.86
CA ILE A 181 -7.36 36.93 2.25
C ILE A 181 -7.86 38.26 1.67
N THR A 182 -7.71 39.37 2.39
CA THR A 182 -8.23 40.69 1.96
C THR A 182 -7.56 41.22 0.69
N LYS A 183 -6.37 40.74 0.35
CA LYS A 183 -5.59 41.16 -0.82
C LYS A 183 -5.46 40.06 -1.88
N ASP A 184 -6.08 38.89 -1.68
CA ASP A 184 -5.91 37.68 -2.50
C ASP A 184 -4.43 37.36 -2.76
N ARG A 185 -3.61 37.38 -1.70
CA ARG A 185 -2.16 37.19 -1.79
C ARG A 185 -1.68 36.11 -0.83
N LEU A 186 -0.64 35.40 -1.22
CA LEU A 186 0.00 34.37 -0.42
C LEU A 186 1.44 34.78 -0.13
N ALA A 187 1.79 34.83 1.14
CA ALA A 187 3.13 35.14 1.61
C ALA A 187 3.88 33.86 1.97
N PHE A 188 5.16 33.79 1.60
CA PHE A 188 6.04 32.66 1.82
C PHE A 188 7.35 33.10 2.48
N GLY A 189 7.71 32.44 3.58
CA GLY A 189 9.02 32.60 4.22
C GLY A 189 10.02 31.59 3.69
N THR A 190 11.27 32.02 3.54
CA THR A 190 12.38 31.17 3.10
C THR A 190 13.43 30.96 4.18
N ASP A 191 14.26 29.94 3.98
CA ASP A 191 15.46 29.66 4.77
C ASP A 191 16.48 30.80 4.78
N ASN A 192 16.53 31.59 3.69
CA ASN A 192 17.42 32.74 3.51
C ASN A 192 16.88 34.08 4.08
N GLY A 193 15.78 34.06 4.84
CA GLY A 193 15.24 35.28 5.48
C GLY A 193 14.50 36.25 4.54
N LYS A 194 14.18 35.82 3.31
CA LYS A 194 13.34 36.59 2.38
C LYS A 194 11.88 36.15 2.47
N ILE A 195 10.97 37.11 2.41
CA ILE A 195 9.53 36.85 2.32
C ILE A 195 9.07 37.18 0.89
N TYR A 196 8.40 36.25 0.24
CA TYR A 196 7.81 36.46 -1.09
C TYR A 196 6.29 36.53 -0.98
N ILE A 197 5.69 37.56 -1.56
CA ILE A 197 4.24 37.72 -1.62
C ILE A 197 3.81 37.63 -3.08
N VAL A 198 2.94 36.68 -3.38
CA VAL A 198 2.45 36.38 -4.74
C VAL A 198 0.92 36.38 -4.77
N PRO A 199 0.28 36.70 -5.91
CA PRO A 199 -1.16 36.55 -6.06
C PRO A 199 -1.59 35.09 -5.86
N ALA A 200 -2.54 34.85 -4.93
CA ALA A 200 -2.90 33.50 -4.52
C ALA A 200 -3.63 32.75 -5.63
N LEU A 201 -4.60 33.38 -6.28
CA LEU A 201 -5.39 32.77 -7.35
C LEU A 201 -4.54 32.38 -8.56
N GLN A 202 -3.60 33.23 -8.99
CA GLN A 202 -2.70 32.93 -10.11
C GLN A 202 -1.75 31.76 -9.78
N LEU A 203 -1.25 31.72 -8.55
CA LEU A 203 -0.40 30.61 -8.09
C LEU A 203 -1.17 29.28 -8.06
N ILE A 204 -2.41 29.31 -7.59
CA ILE A 204 -3.28 28.12 -7.54
C ILE A 204 -3.68 27.69 -8.96
N SER A 205 -4.01 28.66 -9.82
CA SER A 205 -4.33 28.42 -11.23
C SER A 205 -3.17 27.72 -11.95
N SER A 206 -1.94 28.23 -11.81
CA SER A 206 -0.73 27.63 -12.39
C SER A 206 -0.37 26.27 -11.79
N LEU A 207 -0.75 26.00 -10.53
CA LEU A 207 -0.58 24.70 -9.89
C LEU A 207 -1.50 23.63 -10.50
N PHE A 208 -2.76 23.98 -10.78
CA PHE A 208 -3.77 23.03 -11.24
C PHE A 208 -3.87 22.89 -12.76
N LEU A 209 -3.70 23.99 -13.50
CA LEU A 209 -3.99 24.02 -14.93
C LEU A 209 -2.80 23.64 -15.81
N ASN A 210 -1.58 23.48 -15.24
CA ASN A 210 -0.36 23.18 -16.00
C ASN A 210 -0.21 24.07 -17.25
N ASN A 211 -0.60 25.35 -17.14
CA ASN A 211 -0.43 26.30 -18.22
C ASN A 211 1.08 26.63 -18.31
N ASP A 212 1.79 25.93 -19.20
CA ASP A 212 3.13 26.31 -19.66
C ASP A 212 3.06 27.44 -20.71
N HIS A 213 1.84 27.86 -21.05
CA HIS A 213 1.55 28.96 -21.94
C HIS A 213 1.70 30.29 -21.19
N GLU A 214 2.80 30.95 -21.52
CA GLU A 214 3.20 32.30 -21.11
C GLU A 214 3.61 32.39 -19.64
N LYS A 215 4.82 32.93 -19.42
CA LYS A 215 5.23 33.41 -18.11
C LYS A 215 4.26 34.53 -17.75
N GLU A 216 3.12 34.20 -17.13
CA GLU A 216 2.27 35.19 -16.51
C GLU A 216 3.20 36.03 -15.63
N ASN A 217 3.25 37.34 -15.87
CA ASN A 217 4.04 38.24 -15.05
C ASN A 217 3.38 38.30 -13.67
N PHE A 218 3.78 37.39 -12.77
CA PHE A 218 3.36 37.45 -11.39
C PHE A 218 3.86 38.76 -10.79
N ASP A 219 2.93 39.54 -10.23
CA ASP A 219 3.26 40.73 -9.44
C ASP A 219 3.80 40.30 -8.08
N ILE A 220 5.11 40.00 -8.04
CA ILE A 220 5.80 39.49 -6.86
C ILE A 220 6.38 40.64 -6.05
N GLN A 221 6.02 40.69 -4.77
CA GLN A 221 6.67 41.56 -3.80
C GLN A 221 7.67 40.76 -2.97
N THR A 222 8.89 41.26 -2.84
CA THR A 222 9.93 40.65 -2.01
C THR A 222 10.22 41.56 -0.82
N LEU A 223 10.01 41.05 0.40
CA LEU A 223 10.43 41.72 1.62
C LEU A 223 11.77 41.16 2.07
N VAL A 224 12.72 42.06 2.32
CA VAL A 224 14.07 41.76 2.77
C VAL A 224 14.29 42.48 4.09
N GLY A 225 14.88 41.80 5.07
CA GLY A 225 15.14 42.37 6.40
C GLY A 225 15.52 41.34 7.46
N HIS A 226 15.17 40.07 7.26
CA HIS A 226 15.62 38.99 8.13
C HIS A 226 16.94 38.40 7.64
N ASN A 227 17.88 38.17 8.57
CA ASN A 227 19.18 37.56 8.29
C ASN A 227 19.20 36.04 8.56
N GLN A 228 18.05 35.48 8.96
CA GLN A 228 17.90 34.07 9.32
C GLN A 228 16.61 33.52 8.72
N THR A 229 16.46 32.19 8.78
CA THR A 229 15.26 31.48 8.34
C THR A 229 14.00 32.03 8.98
N ILE A 230 13.00 32.32 8.14
CA ILE A 230 11.69 32.75 8.60
C ILE A 230 10.93 31.53 9.11
N THR A 231 10.60 31.50 10.39
CA THR A 231 9.93 30.37 11.04
C THR A 231 8.41 30.54 11.11
N CYS A 232 7.92 31.78 11.06
CA CYS A 232 6.50 32.10 11.19
C CYS A 232 6.16 33.37 10.41
N LEU A 233 4.94 33.42 9.88
CA LEU A 233 4.35 34.59 9.25
C LEU A 233 2.96 34.79 9.84
N ILE A 234 2.65 36.00 10.30
CA ILE A 234 1.36 36.36 10.89
C ILE A 234 0.86 37.63 10.21
N HIS A 235 -0.42 37.66 9.87
CA HIS A 235 -1.09 38.85 9.37
C HIS A 235 -2.24 39.26 10.32
N PRO A 236 -1.93 40.08 11.35
CA PRO A 236 -2.88 40.37 12.44
C PRO A 236 -4.17 41.04 11.96
N HIS A 237 -4.11 41.81 10.87
CA HIS A 237 -5.28 42.47 10.30
C HIS A 237 -6.31 41.49 9.74
N SER A 238 -5.92 40.26 9.36
CA SER A 238 -6.88 39.21 8.99
C SER A 238 -7.72 38.76 10.20
N GLU A 239 -7.21 38.90 11.42
CA GLU A 239 -7.85 38.40 12.63
C GLU A 239 -8.59 39.50 13.40
N TYR A 240 -8.02 40.71 13.45
CA TYR A 240 -8.60 41.84 14.18
C TYR A 240 -8.50 43.15 13.39
N SER A 241 -9.63 43.85 13.27
CA SER A 241 -9.75 45.14 12.57
C SER A 241 -8.95 46.27 13.21
N ARG A 242 -8.56 46.14 14.49
CA ARG A 242 -7.71 47.12 15.20
C ARG A 242 -6.37 47.36 14.51
N TYR A 243 -5.87 46.38 13.76
CA TYR A 243 -4.61 46.50 13.02
C TYR A 243 -4.79 47.11 11.62
N ASP A 244 -5.94 47.73 11.32
CA ASP A 244 -6.10 48.57 10.12
C ASP A 244 -5.15 49.78 10.21
N ILE A 245 -4.54 50.13 9.07
CA ILE A 245 -3.68 51.30 8.90
C ILE A 245 -4.39 52.58 9.36
N LYS A 246 -5.71 52.65 9.26
CA LYS A 246 -6.51 53.78 9.76
C LYS A 246 -6.40 54.00 11.27
N HIS A 247 -5.99 52.98 12.02
CA HIS A 247 -5.85 53.01 13.48
C HIS A 247 -4.40 53.10 13.95
N LEU A 248 -3.43 53.03 13.03
CA LEU A 248 -2.01 53.20 13.31
C LEU A 248 -1.67 54.69 13.12
N VAL A 249 -1.73 55.45 14.23
CA VAL A 249 -1.31 56.86 14.35
C VAL A 249 0.20 56.95 14.49
#